data_AF-A0A2V2AVB7-F1
#
_entry.id   AF-A0A2V2AVB7-F1
#
_cell.length_a   1.000
_cell.length_b   1.000
_cell.length_c   1.000
_cell.angle_alpha   90.00
_cell.angle_beta   90.00
_cell.angle_gamma   90.00
#
_symmetry.space_group_name_H-M   'P 1'
#
loop_
_entity.id
_entity.type
_entity.pdbx_description
1 polymer ?
#
loop_
_entity_poly.entity_id
_entity_poly.type
_entity_poly.pdbx_seq_one_letter_code
_entity_poly.pdbx_strand_id
1 'polypeptide(L)'
;MPCGPPGSLWGFLSAHIVSRGRITNRSRVLTGKNLPMLRKWLALDVELAQIAVYRLDDRGMPGQELLRMGVARDESSRDWVRLSAETPEERFGSAAQARMTQLLRDFSHEVDPSYAQVGYSLTLGRTEHEERVGPPLPSMTLPQSRRLLRGYEWLMVIPREIAHELGGGEAIAAAGDFHRVATLRDGAVLLQVTPEFDGFTGVAIERTWRLLRPALMPGMPKRFDSDVGRPPSRIWYADVASCR
;
A
#
# COMPACT_ATOMS: atom_id res chain seq x y z
N MET A 1 26.04 -0.20 -21.27
CA MET A 1 25.83 1.04 -22.05
C MET A 1 25.02 1.99 -21.19
N PRO A 2 25.37 3.30 -21.12
CA PRO A 2 24.59 4.29 -20.39
C PRO A 2 23.17 4.37 -20.93
N CYS A 3 22.22 4.62 -20.04
CA CYS A 3 20.80 4.75 -20.36
C CYS A 3 20.43 6.15 -20.90
N GLY A 4 21.29 7.14 -20.69
CA GLY A 4 21.14 8.53 -21.12
C GLY A 4 22.17 9.46 -20.48
N PRO A 5 22.06 10.78 -20.68
CA PRO A 5 22.95 11.75 -20.04
C PRO A 5 22.84 11.74 -18.50
N PRO A 6 23.94 11.97 -17.77
CA PRO A 6 23.89 12.13 -16.31
C PRO A 6 22.84 13.12 -15.81
N GLY A 7 22.21 12.83 -14.68
CA GLY A 7 21.19 13.66 -14.05
C GLY A 7 19.82 13.68 -14.75
N SER A 8 19.72 13.15 -15.97
CA SER A 8 18.45 13.05 -16.70
C SER A 8 17.51 11.99 -16.11
N LEU A 9 16.24 12.03 -16.52
CA LEU A 9 15.25 11.02 -16.14
C LEU A 9 15.29 9.84 -17.11
N TRP A 10 15.25 8.64 -16.56
CA TRP A 10 15.09 7.42 -17.32
C TRP A 10 14.07 6.53 -16.63
N GLY A 11 13.26 5.82 -17.41
CA GLY A 11 12.32 4.88 -16.84
C GLY A 11 12.13 3.67 -17.73
N PHE A 12 11.50 2.66 -17.16
CA PHE A 12 11.09 1.48 -17.91
C PHE A 12 9.68 1.06 -17.51
N LEU A 13 9.06 0.32 -18.41
CA LEU A 13 7.88 -0.48 -18.13
C LEU A 13 8.24 -1.95 -18.35
N SER A 14 7.86 -2.82 -17.43
CA SER A 14 8.09 -4.26 -17.54
C SER A 14 6.87 -5.06 -17.13
N ALA A 15 6.70 -6.25 -17.71
CA ALA A 15 5.66 -7.20 -17.34
C ALA A 15 6.17 -8.65 -17.38
N HIS A 16 5.80 -9.43 -16.36
CA HIS A 16 5.92 -10.88 -16.31
C HIS A 16 4.58 -11.46 -16.75
N ILE A 17 4.54 -12.01 -17.96
CA ILE A 17 3.33 -12.54 -18.58
C ILE A 17 3.39 -14.07 -18.54
N VAL A 18 2.33 -14.67 -18.01
CA VAL A 18 2.14 -16.12 -17.94
C VAL A 18 1.44 -16.59 -19.21
N SER A 19 2.03 -17.57 -19.89
CA SER A 19 1.44 -18.19 -21.08
C SER A 19 1.81 -19.66 -21.12
N ARG A 20 0.80 -20.55 -21.14
CA ARG A 20 0.99 -22.03 -21.14
C ARG A 20 1.93 -22.50 -20.02
N GLY A 21 1.78 -21.95 -18.83
CA GLY A 21 2.61 -22.27 -17.66
C GLY A 21 4.04 -21.74 -17.70
N ARG A 22 4.41 -20.92 -18.70
CA ARG A 22 5.74 -20.27 -18.79
C ARG A 22 5.63 -18.77 -18.55
N ILE A 23 6.57 -18.23 -17.79
CA ILE A 23 6.69 -16.79 -17.56
C ILE A 23 7.59 -16.20 -18.64
N THR A 24 7.12 -15.14 -19.29
CA THR A 24 7.90 -14.34 -20.24
C THR A 24 8.04 -12.92 -19.71
N ASN A 25 9.28 -12.44 -19.61
CA ASN A 25 9.55 -11.05 -19.24
C ASN A 25 9.54 -10.16 -20.48
N ARG A 26 8.72 -9.12 -20.47
CA ARG A 26 8.73 -8.04 -21.47
C ARG A 26 9.15 -6.76 -20.78
N SER A 27 10.11 -6.05 -21.35
CA SER A 27 10.53 -4.73 -20.86
C SER A 27 10.73 -3.76 -22.01
N ARG A 28 10.43 -2.48 -21.78
CA ARG A 28 10.67 -1.36 -22.70
C ARG A 28 11.06 -0.13 -21.92
N VAL A 29 11.85 0.74 -22.55
CA VAL A 29 12.07 2.10 -22.04
C VAL A 29 10.74 2.85 -22.00
N LEU A 30 10.49 3.53 -20.88
CA LEU A 30 9.30 4.35 -20.67
C LEU A 30 9.38 5.58 -21.57
N THR A 31 8.49 5.62 -22.55
CA THR A 31 8.30 6.77 -23.44
C THR A 31 6.80 6.94 -23.67
N GLY A 32 6.36 8.13 -24.09
CA GLY A 32 4.97 8.34 -24.48
C GLY A 32 4.49 7.36 -25.57
N LYS A 33 5.40 6.92 -26.47
CA LYS A 33 5.11 5.93 -27.51
C LYS A 33 4.86 4.52 -26.96
N ASN A 34 5.57 4.14 -25.90
CA ASN A 34 5.50 2.79 -25.33
C ASN A 34 4.46 2.67 -24.20
N LEU A 35 4.01 3.78 -23.60
CA LEU A 35 3.03 3.75 -22.51
C LEU A 35 1.74 2.99 -22.86
N PRO A 36 1.14 3.14 -24.05
CA PRO A 36 -0.02 2.34 -24.45
C PRO A 36 0.23 0.82 -24.46
N MET A 37 1.48 0.36 -24.54
CA MET A 37 1.80 -1.07 -24.46
C MET A 37 1.56 -1.64 -23.07
N LEU A 38 1.73 -0.86 -22.00
CA LEU A 38 1.43 -1.33 -20.66
C LEU A 38 -0.02 -1.77 -20.56
N ARG A 39 -0.95 -0.97 -21.10
CA ARG A 39 -2.38 -1.34 -21.15
C ARG A 39 -2.61 -2.65 -21.90
N LYS A 40 -1.89 -2.88 -23.00
CA LYS A 40 -1.96 -4.15 -23.75
C LYS A 40 -1.43 -5.33 -22.93
N TRP A 41 -0.38 -5.13 -22.13
CA TRP A 41 0.15 -6.19 -21.27
C TRP A 41 -0.77 -6.48 -20.10
N LEU A 42 -1.36 -5.46 -19.48
CA LEU A 42 -2.33 -5.60 -18.40
C LEU A 42 -3.60 -6.36 -18.81
N ALA A 43 -3.91 -6.43 -20.10
CA ALA A 43 -5.01 -7.23 -20.63
C ALA A 43 -4.66 -8.73 -20.79
N LEU A 44 -3.42 -9.13 -20.52
CA LEU A 44 -2.96 -10.53 -20.54
C LEU A 44 -2.95 -11.11 -19.11
N ASP A 45 -2.66 -12.41 -18.99
CA ASP A 45 -2.38 -13.03 -17.69
C ASP A 45 -1.01 -12.55 -17.18
N VAL A 46 -1.04 -11.49 -16.38
CA VAL A 46 0.14 -10.83 -15.80
C VAL A 46 0.29 -11.26 -14.34
N GLU A 47 1.49 -11.70 -14.01
CA GLU A 47 1.92 -11.94 -12.63
C GLU A 47 2.38 -10.63 -11.98
N LEU A 48 3.15 -9.84 -12.72
CA LEU A 48 3.66 -8.53 -12.30
C LEU A 48 3.75 -7.62 -13.51
N ALA A 49 3.22 -6.40 -13.43
CA ALA A 49 3.53 -5.34 -14.36
C ALA A 49 3.88 -4.07 -13.59
N GLN A 50 4.93 -3.37 -14.00
CA GLN A 50 5.44 -2.22 -13.28
C GLN A 50 5.97 -1.14 -14.21
N ILE A 51 5.93 0.09 -13.71
CA ILE A 51 6.65 1.25 -14.22
C ILE A 51 7.63 1.67 -13.12
N ALA A 52 8.88 1.94 -13.49
CA ALA A 52 9.83 2.58 -12.59
C ALA A 52 10.53 3.75 -13.28
N VAL A 53 10.77 4.82 -12.53
CA VAL A 53 11.42 6.05 -12.98
C VAL A 53 12.59 6.34 -12.07
N TYR A 54 13.73 6.66 -12.67
CA TYR A 54 15.01 6.93 -12.02
C TYR A 54 15.56 8.28 -12.48
N ARG A 55 16.38 8.88 -11.62
CA ARG A 55 17.39 9.85 -12.02
C ARG A 55 18.69 9.11 -12.32
N LEU A 56 19.29 9.40 -13.47
CA LEU A 56 20.57 8.81 -13.86
C LEU A 56 21.72 9.42 -13.06
N ASP A 57 22.69 8.58 -12.68
CA ASP A 57 23.92 8.96 -11.99
C ASP A 57 24.95 9.60 -12.94
N ASP A 58 26.14 9.91 -12.41
CA ASP A 58 27.25 10.52 -13.17
C ASP A 58 27.77 9.65 -14.32
N ARG A 59 27.42 8.36 -14.34
CA ARG A 59 27.77 7.40 -15.39
C ARG A 59 26.63 7.21 -16.40
N GLY A 60 25.52 7.92 -16.25
CA GLY A 60 24.34 7.75 -17.09
C GLY A 60 23.59 6.43 -16.79
N MET A 61 23.77 5.85 -15.61
CA MET A 61 23.12 4.61 -15.17
C MET A 61 21.98 4.92 -14.17
N PRO A 62 20.96 4.06 -14.02
CA PRO A 62 19.91 4.26 -13.03
C PRO A 62 20.50 4.39 -11.62
N GLY A 63 20.41 5.57 -11.02
CA GLY A 63 20.95 5.88 -9.69
C GLY A 63 19.86 5.96 -8.64
N GLN A 64 19.15 7.09 -8.58
CA GLN A 64 18.09 7.32 -7.59
C GLN A 64 16.73 6.93 -8.15
N GLU A 65 16.04 5.97 -7.53
CA GLU A 65 14.62 5.68 -7.84
C GLU A 65 13.75 6.86 -7.41
N LEU A 66 12.84 7.30 -8.28
CA LEU A 66 11.94 8.43 -8.01
C LEU A 66 10.49 7.98 -7.81
N LEU A 67 10.11 6.90 -8.48
CA LEU A 67 8.77 6.34 -8.47
C LEU A 67 8.84 4.90 -8.95
N ARG A 68 8.13 4.02 -8.25
CA ARG A 68 7.76 2.71 -8.76
C ARG A 68 6.27 2.52 -8.60
N MET A 69 5.61 2.11 -9.66
CA MET A 69 4.21 1.72 -9.63
C MET A 69 4.10 0.32 -10.17
N GLY A 70 3.25 -0.50 -9.57
CA GLY A 70 3.09 -1.87 -9.99
C GLY A 70 1.69 -2.38 -9.78
N VAL A 71 1.38 -3.41 -10.55
CA VAL A 71 0.28 -4.32 -10.28
C VAL A 71 0.86 -5.73 -10.22
N ALA A 72 0.49 -6.48 -9.20
CA ALA A 72 0.94 -7.85 -9.00
C ALA A 72 -0.26 -8.73 -8.65
N ARG A 73 -0.27 -9.96 -9.16
CA ARG A 73 -1.15 -11.02 -8.63
C ARG A 73 -0.44 -11.72 -7.49
N ASP A 74 -1.18 -12.11 -6.46
CA ASP A 74 -0.61 -12.95 -5.40
C ASP A 74 -0.29 -14.33 -5.97
N GLU A 75 0.94 -14.82 -5.75
CA GLU A 75 1.40 -16.10 -6.31
C GLU A 75 0.54 -17.28 -5.84
N SER A 76 0.14 -17.24 -4.56
CA SER A 76 -0.68 -18.25 -3.91
C SER A 76 -2.19 -18.01 -4.06
N SER A 77 -2.61 -16.86 -4.55
CA SER A 77 -4.02 -16.49 -4.68
C SER A 77 -4.24 -15.58 -5.88
N ARG A 78 -4.23 -16.18 -7.08
CA ARG A 78 -4.28 -15.44 -8.36
C ARG A 78 -5.51 -14.56 -8.57
N ASP A 79 -6.58 -14.79 -7.82
CA ASP A 79 -7.79 -13.96 -7.83
C ASP A 79 -7.57 -12.60 -7.15
N TRP A 80 -6.48 -12.45 -6.40
CA TRP A 80 -6.10 -11.21 -5.74
C TRP A 80 -5.12 -10.41 -6.57
N VAL A 81 -5.43 -9.13 -6.69
CA VAL A 81 -4.60 -8.16 -7.39
C VAL A 81 -4.20 -7.07 -6.40
N ARG A 82 -2.90 -6.80 -6.32
CA ARG A 82 -2.33 -5.69 -5.56
C ARG A 82 -1.88 -4.61 -6.51
N LEU A 83 -2.28 -3.37 -6.26
CA LEU A 83 -1.67 -2.19 -6.86
C LEU A 83 -0.75 -1.55 -5.83
N SER A 84 0.42 -1.10 -6.26
CA SER A 84 1.36 -0.35 -5.42
C SER A 84 1.89 0.88 -6.14
N ALA A 85 2.17 1.91 -5.36
CA ALA A 85 2.92 3.09 -5.76
C ALA A 85 3.89 3.44 -4.63
N GLU A 86 5.16 3.58 -4.97
CA GLU A 86 6.27 3.72 -4.02
C GLU A 86 7.11 4.91 -4.45
N THR A 87 7.49 5.74 -3.47
CA THR A 87 8.39 6.88 -3.63
C THR A 87 9.38 6.86 -2.48
N PRO A 88 10.62 7.34 -2.68
CA PRO A 88 11.56 7.52 -1.58
C PRO A 88 10.97 8.43 -0.49
N GLU A 89 11.29 8.12 0.76
CA GLU A 89 10.81 8.84 1.94
C GLU A 89 11.21 10.32 1.90
N GLU A 90 12.43 10.63 1.44
CA GLU A 90 12.95 12.00 1.35
C GLU A 90 12.16 12.85 0.34
N ARG A 91 11.34 12.22 -0.50
CA ARG A 91 10.47 12.86 -1.49
C ARG A 91 9.00 12.88 -1.06
N PHE A 92 8.67 12.29 0.08
CA PHE A 92 7.30 12.14 0.57
C PHE A 92 6.82 13.36 1.39
N GLY A 93 7.14 14.57 0.93
CA GLY A 93 6.63 15.81 1.51
C GLY A 93 5.15 16.07 1.18
N SER A 94 4.58 17.16 1.72
CA SER A 94 3.13 17.43 1.70
C SER A 94 2.48 17.40 0.30
N ALA A 95 3.18 17.85 -0.75
CA ALA A 95 2.67 17.77 -2.11
C ALA A 95 2.57 16.31 -2.64
N ALA A 96 3.52 15.45 -2.26
CA ALA A 96 3.46 14.02 -2.59
C ALA A 96 2.39 13.31 -1.76
N GLN A 97 2.29 13.63 -0.47
CA GLN A 97 1.24 13.17 0.42
C GLN A 97 -0.16 13.49 -0.14
N ALA A 98 -0.42 14.75 -0.52
CA ALA A 98 -1.68 15.15 -1.13
C ALA A 98 -2.00 14.37 -2.41
N ARG A 99 -1.02 14.14 -3.28
CA ARG A 99 -1.21 13.34 -4.50
C ARG A 99 -1.53 11.88 -4.20
N MET A 100 -0.85 11.26 -3.23
CA MET A 100 -1.12 9.87 -2.84
C MET A 100 -2.49 9.74 -2.15
N THR A 101 -2.87 10.71 -1.33
CA THR A 101 -4.22 10.77 -0.74
C THR A 101 -5.30 10.87 -1.79
N GLN A 102 -5.11 11.73 -2.79
CA GLN A 102 -6.05 11.87 -3.91
C GLN A 102 -6.11 10.59 -4.75
N LEU A 103 -4.96 10.02 -5.11
CA LEU A 103 -4.90 8.77 -5.87
C LEU A 103 -5.61 7.62 -5.16
N LEU A 104 -5.37 7.45 -3.85
CA LEU A 104 -6.02 6.41 -3.06
C LEU A 104 -7.53 6.61 -3.03
N ARG A 105 -7.99 7.84 -2.79
CA ARG A 105 -9.42 8.19 -2.78
C ARG A 105 -10.08 7.86 -4.12
N ASP A 106 -9.52 8.35 -5.23
CA ASP A 106 -10.09 8.18 -6.56
C ASP A 106 -10.12 6.70 -6.95
N PHE A 107 -9.04 5.98 -6.66
CA PHE A 107 -8.98 4.54 -6.91
C PHE A 107 -10.04 3.78 -6.09
N SER A 108 -10.21 4.10 -4.81
CA SER A 108 -11.18 3.44 -3.95
C SER A 108 -12.62 3.74 -4.32
N HIS A 109 -12.90 4.89 -4.95
CA HIS A 109 -14.20 5.17 -5.52
C HIS A 109 -14.58 4.27 -6.70
N GLU A 110 -13.59 3.74 -7.43
CA GLU A 110 -13.80 2.98 -8.65
C GLU A 110 -13.76 1.46 -8.44
N VAL A 111 -12.99 0.96 -7.46
CA VAL A 111 -12.62 -0.48 -7.41
C VAL A 111 -13.12 -1.23 -6.16
N ASP A 112 -13.68 -0.56 -5.14
CA ASP A 112 -14.07 -1.18 -3.84
C ASP A 112 -12.96 -2.13 -3.32
N PRO A 113 -11.77 -1.59 -2.99
CA PRO A 113 -10.65 -2.43 -2.56
C PRO A 113 -10.96 -3.09 -1.22
N SER A 114 -10.57 -4.36 -1.08
CA SER A 114 -10.71 -5.06 0.20
C SER A 114 -9.79 -4.52 1.31
N TYR A 115 -8.78 -3.73 0.93
CA TYR A 115 -7.91 -2.97 1.82
C TYR A 115 -7.04 -2.02 0.99
N ALA A 116 -6.75 -0.83 1.51
CA ALA A 116 -5.77 0.07 0.91
C ALA A 116 -5.13 0.98 1.98
N GLN A 117 -3.85 1.34 1.82
CA GLN A 117 -3.14 2.19 2.77
C GLN A 117 -2.02 3.01 2.11
N VAL A 118 -1.56 4.04 2.81
CA VAL A 118 -0.26 4.69 2.59
C VAL A 118 0.57 4.55 3.85
N GLY A 119 1.70 3.86 3.72
CA GLY A 119 2.61 3.48 4.80
C GLY A 119 3.99 3.14 4.24
N TYR A 120 4.89 2.68 5.10
CA TYR A 120 6.17 2.17 4.62
C TYR A 120 5.96 0.88 3.81
N SER A 121 6.73 0.74 2.72
CA SER A 121 6.68 -0.44 1.85
C SER A 121 7.27 -1.64 2.57
N LEU A 122 6.52 -2.74 2.63
CA LEU A 122 6.97 -4.01 3.19
C LEU A 122 6.90 -5.12 2.13
N THR A 123 7.75 -6.12 2.29
CA THR A 123 7.86 -7.25 1.36
C THR A 123 6.52 -7.94 1.18
N LEU A 124 6.23 -8.35 -0.06
CA LEU A 124 5.00 -9.06 -0.46
C LEU A 124 3.70 -8.26 -0.26
N GLY A 125 3.77 -6.95 -0.04
CA GLY A 125 2.57 -6.12 0.16
C GLY A 125 1.85 -6.42 1.48
N ARG A 126 2.60 -6.89 2.48
CA ARG A 126 2.13 -7.06 3.86
C ARG A 126 1.89 -5.68 4.49
N THR A 127 0.92 -5.59 5.37
CA THR A 127 0.81 -4.47 6.30
C THR A 127 1.81 -4.65 7.44
N GLU A 128 2.14 -3.58 8.16
CA GLU A 128 3.00 -3.73 9.33
C GLU A 128 2.33 -4.58 10.43
N HIS A 129 1.01 -4.48 10.59
CA HIS A 129 0.27 -5.31 11.52
C HIS A 129 0.39 -6.81 11.19
N GLU A 130 0.27 -7.17 9.91
CA GLU A 130 0.50 -8.55 9.42
C GLU A 130 1.92 -9.04 9.75
N GLU A 131 2.92 -8.20 9.51
CA GLU A 131 4.33 -8.55 9.77
C GLU A 131 4.59 -8.89 11.25
N ARG A 132 3.90 -8.18 12.14
CA ARG A 132 4.17 -8.21 13.57
C ARG A 132 3.29 -9.23 14.30
N VAL A 133 2.05 -9.44 13.86
CA VAL A 133 1.09 -10.36 14.50
C VAL A 133 1.11 -11.76 13.88
N GLY A 134 1.29 -11.86 12.57
CA GLY A 134 1.05 -13.09 11.80
C GLY A 134 -0.43 -13.28 11.45
N PRO A 135 -0.81 -14.27 10.60
CA PRO A 135 0.01 -15.31 9.96
C PRO A 135 1.03 -14.78 8.95
N PRO A 136 2.06 -15.56 8.58
CA PRO A 136 3.26 -15.04 7.92
C PRO A 136 3.06 -14.58 6.46
N LEU A 137 1.95 -14.97 5.81
CA LEU A 137 1.76 -14.83 4.37
C LEU A 137 0.45 -14.10 4.01
N PRO A 138 0.47 -13.16 3.04
CA PRO A 138 -0.72 -12.49 2.53
C PRO A 138 -1.85 -13.45 2.11
N SER A 139 -1.51 -14.63 1.59
CA SER A 139 -2.49 -15.63 1.16
C SER A 139 -3.45 -16.12 2.25
N MET A 140 -3.06 -15.98 3.52
CA MET A 140 -3.88 -16.35 4.66
C MET A 140 -4.78 -15.19 5.12
N THR A 141 -4.38 -13.95 4.86
CA THR A 141 -5.05 -12.74 5.35
C THR A 141 -5.93 -12.08 4.29
N LEU A 142 -5.53 -12.14 3.01
CA LEU A 142 -6.27 -11.60 1.88
C LEU A 142 -7.71 -12.12 1.80
N PRO A 143 -7.99 -13.44 1.91
CA PRO A 143 -9.37 -13.95 1.90
C PRO A 143 -10.25 -13.41 3.04
N GLN A 144 -9.63 -12.94 4.13
CA GLN A 144 -10.33 -12.42 5.31
C GLN A 144 -10.42 -10.90 5.31
N SER A 145 -9.81 -10.19 4.35
CA SER A 145 -9.62 -8.73 4.38
C SER A 145 -10.90 -7.90 4.43
N ARG A 146 -12.05 -8.46 4.06
CA ARG A 146 -13.38 -7.83 4.24
C ARG A 146 -14.05 -8.10 5.59
N ARG A 147 -13.54 -9.05 6.37
CA ARG A 147 -14.05 -9.41 7.70
C ARG A 147 -13.11 -8.95 8.82
N LEU A 148 -11.81 -8.98 8.54
CA LEU A 148 -10.77 -8.52 9.44
C LEU A 148 -9.86 -7.57 8.68
N LEU A 149 -9.60 -6.42 9.29
CA LEU A 149 -8.73 -5.41 8.74
C LEU A 149 -7.29 -5.96 8.75
N ARG A 150 -6.62 -5.86 7.61
CA ARG A 150 -5.24 -6.35 7.44
C ARG A 150 -4.24 -5.57 8.28
N GLY A 151 -4.50 -4.31 8.55
CA GLY A 151 -3.65 -3.45 9.36
C GLY A 151 -4.20 -2.04 9.43
N TYR A 152 -3.40 -1.09 9.88
CA TYR A 152 -3.78 0.31 9.96
C TYR A 152 -2.53 1.17 9.77
N GLU A 153 -2.74 2.34 9.18
CA GLU A 153 -1.67 3.28 8.82
C GLU A 153 -2.17 4.72 8.81
N TRP A 154 -1.26 5.67 8.56
CA TRP A 154 -1.56 7.12 8.50
C TRP A 154 -2.78 7.46 7.63
N LEU A 155 -2.87 6.85 6.44
CA LEU A 155 -4.00 6.95 5.54
C LEU A 155 -4.43 5.54 5.15
N MET A 156 -5.70 5.21 5.33
CA MET A 156 -6.22 3.88 5.01
C MET A 156 -7.66 3.90 4.54
N VAL A 157 -8.05 2.84 3.84
CA VAL A 157 -9.43 2.55 3.47
C VAL A 157 -9.92 1.39 4.32
N ILE A 158 -10.97 1.66 5.08
CA ILE A 158 -11.72 0.67 5.87
C ILE A 158 -12.85 0.16 4.96
N PRO A 159 -12.85 -1.13 4.57
CA PRO A 159 -13.90 -1.71 3.73
C PRO A 159 -15.29 -1.53 4.34
N ARG A 160 -16.31 -1.42 3.50
CA ARG A 160 -17.70 -1.14 3.96
C ARG A 160 -18.20 -2.11 5.02
N GLU A 161 -17.82 -3.39 4.91
CA GLU A 161 -18.24 -4.43 5.85
C GLU A 161 -17.71 -4.13 7.26
N ILE A 162 -16.42 -3.79 7.34
CA ILE A 162 -15.75 -3.43 8.59
C ILE A 162 -16.23 -2.06 9.08
N ALA A 163 -16.38 -1.09 8.19
CA ALA A 163 -16.89 0.23 8.54
C ALA A 163 -18.28 0.12 9.18
N HIS A 164 -19.16 -0.73 8.63
CA HIS A 164 -20.47 -1.01 9.20
C HIS A 164 -20.38 -1.63 10.60
N GLU A 165 -19.49 -2.60 10.82
CA GLU A 165 -19.25 -3.19 12.15
C GLU A 165 -18.74 -2.17 13.18
N LEU A 166 -18.01 -1.14 12.72
CA LEU A 166 -17.54 -0.02 13.55
C LEU A 166 -18.59 1.10 13.72
N GLY A 167 -19.83 0.90 13.24
CA GLY A 167 -20.92 1.88 13.36
C GLY A 167 -20.98 2.92 12.23
N GLY A 168 -20.20 2.73 11.17
CA GLY A 168 -20.17 3.60 9.98
C GLY A 168 -19.22 4.79 10.11
N GLY A 169 -19.16 5.59 9.04
CA GLY A 169 -18.26 6.75 8.96
C GLY A 169 -18.50 7.82 10.03
N GLU A 170 -19.75 8.05 10.43
CA GLU A 170 -20.09 9.02 11.49
C GLU A 170 -19.60 8.54 12.87
N ALA A 171 -19.78 7.26 13.20
CA ALA A 171 -19.27 6.69 14.45
C ALA A 171 -17.75 6.71 14.49
N ILE A 172 -17.09 6.38 13.37
CA ILE A 172 -15.62 6.49 13.23
C ILE A 172 -15.15 7.93 13.44
N ALA A 173 -15.84 8.91 12.86
CA ALA A 173 -15.51 10.33 13.04
C ALA A 173 -15.73 10.80 14.49
N ALA A 174 -16.77 10.31 15.17
CA ALA A 174 -17.04 10.65 16.57
C ALA A 174 -16.08 9.97 17.56
N ALA A 175 -15.51 8.81 17.19
CA ALA A 175 -14.65 8.01 18.06
C ALA A 175 -13.25 8.60 18.29
N GLY A 176 -12.85 9.62 17.53
CA GLY A 176 -11.53 10.24 17.74
C GLY A 176 -11.30 11.52 16.94
N ASP A 177 -10.31 12.28 17.37
CA ASP A 177 -9.84 13.50 16.72
C ASP A 177 -8.97 13.17 15.49
N PHE A 178 -9.59 12.57 14.47
CA PHE A 178 -8.97 12.23 13.20
C PHE A 178 -8.97 13.42 12.25
N HIS A 179 -7.89 13.61 11.49
CA HIS A 179 -7.78 14.74 10.57
C HIS A 179 -8.87 14.75 9.50
N ARG A 180 -9.17 13.59 8.90
CA ARG A 180 -10.22 13.47 7.89
C ARG A 180 -10.84 12.08 7.91
N VAL A 181 -12.16 12.06 7.92
CA VAL A 181 -12.97 10.85 7.72
C VAL A 181 -13.91 11.12 6.56
N ALA A 182 -13.91 10.25 5.56
CA ALA A 182 -14.81 10.37 4.41
C ALA A 182 -15.41 9.02 4.03
N THR A 183 -16.73 8.94 4.08
CA THR A 183 -17.48 7.80 3.55
C THR A 183 -17.44 7.82 2.02
N LEU A 184 -17.08 6.69 1.43
CA LEU A 184 -17.05 6.44 -0.01
C LEU A 184 -18.43 5.97 -0.49
N ARG A 185 -18.62 5.92 -1.81
CA ARG A 185 -19.93 5.65 -2.43
C ARG A 185 -20.51 4.28 -2.07
N ASP A 186 -19.64 3.31 -1.81
CA ASP A 186 -19.97 1.93 -1.47
C ASP A 186 -20.13 1.71 0.05
N GLY A 187 -19.97 2.76 0.86
CA GLY A 187 -20.00 2.70 2.32
C GLY A 187 -18.65 2.39 2.98
N ALA A 188 -17.57 2.20 2.20
CA ALA A 188 -16.22 2.16 2.77
C ALA A 188 -15.84 3.53 3.35
N VAL A 189 -14.83 3.57 4.21
CA VAL A 189 -14.38 4.82 4.86
C VAL A 189 -12.91 5.05 4.57
N LEU A 190 -12.60 6.20 3.95
CA LEU A 190 -11.24 6.71 3.86
C LEU A 190 -10.93 7.49 5.14
N LEU A 191 -9.95 7.00 5.90
CA LEU A 191 -9.51 7.57 7.16
C LEU A 191 -8.09 8.11 7.03
N GLN A 192 -7.91 9.40 7.27
CA GLN A 192 -6.62 10.06 7.44
C GLN A 192 -6.45 10.44 8.91
N VAL A 193 -5.46 9.86 9.58
CA VAL A 193 -5.33 9.97 11.04
C VAL A 193 -4.81 11.34 11.44
N THR A 194 -3.76 11.82 10.80
CA THR A 194 -3.08 13.10 11.05
C THR A 194 -2.95 13.92 9.75
N PRO A 195 -2.76 15.25 9.82
CA PRO A 195 -2.62 16.08 8.61
C PRO A 195 -1.47 15.61 7.71
N GLU A 196 -0.33 15.28 8.31
CA GLU A 196 0.88 14.83 7.62
C GLU A 196 1.31 13.44 8.11
N PHE A 197 2.01 12.71 7.25
CA PHE A 197 2.48 11.35 7.48
C PHE A 197 3.38 11.20 8.72
N ASP A 198 4.24 12.18 8.98
CA ASP A 198 5.17 12.17 10.13
C ASP A 198 4.44 12.39 11.47
N GLY A 199 3.22 12.93 11.42
CA GLY A 199 2.38 13.09 12.61
C GLY A 199 1.77 11.77 13.10
N PHE A 200 1.80 10.70 12.30
CA PHE A 200 1.25 9.40 12.67
C PHE A 200 2.20 8.62 13.57
N THR A 201 2.30 9.06 14.83
CA THR A 201 3.18 8.50 15.85
C THR A 201 2.48 8.42 17.21
N GLY A 202 3.02 7.61 18.14
CA GLY A 202 2.63 7.58 19.55
C GLY A 202 1.11 7.52 19.78
N VAL A 203 0.56 8.61 20.32
CA VAL A 203 -0.88 8.75 20.65
C VAL A 203 -1.78 8.56 19.42
N ALA A 204 -1.35 9.02 18.24
CA ALA A 204 -2.13 8.84 17.02
C ALA A 204 -2.24 7.35 16.64
N ILE A 205 -1.13 6.60 16.77
CA ILE A 205 -1.10 5.15 16.54
C ILE A 205 -2.00 4.43 17.56
N GLU A 206 -1.84 4.74 18.85
CA GLU A 206 -2.62 4.12 19.91
C GLU A 206 -4.14 4.35 19.73
N ARG A 207 -4.54 5.59 19.46
CA ARG A 207 -5.94 5.95 19.23
C ARG A 207 -6.52 5.20 18.03
N THR A 208 -5.79 5.15 16.92
CA THR A 208 -6.20 4.40 15.73
C THR A 208 -6.35 2.91 16.05
N TRP A 209 -5.39 2.33 16.77
CA TRP A 209 -5.49 0.94 17.20
C TRP A 209 -6.71 0.69 18.10
N ARG A 210 -7.01 1.57 19.07
CA ARG A 210 -8.18 1.41 19.96
C ARG A 210 -9.50 1.41 19.19
N LEU A 211 -9.62 2.27 18.17
CA LEU A 211 -10.78 2.29 17.27
C LEU A 211 -10.91 0.98 16.48
N LEU A 212 -9.81 0.53 15.86
CA LEU A 212 -9.85 -0.55 14.87
C LEU A 212 -9.71 -1.95 15.48
N ARG A 213 -9.24 -2.04 16.74
CA ARG A 213 -9.10 -3.26 17.54
C ARG A 213 -10.22 -4.29 17.33
N PRO A 214 -11.52 -3.94 17.36
CA PRO A 214 -12.59 -4.93 17.19
C PRO A 214 -12.52 -5.70 15.88
N ALA A 215 -12.03 -5.06 14.82
CA ALA A 215 -11.95 -5.61 13.47
C ALA A 215 -10.52 -6.00 13.04
N LEU A 216 -9.49 -5.77 13.87
CA LEU A 216 -8.13 -6.20 13.55
C LEU A 216 -7.98 -7.71 13.69
N MET A 217 -7.04 -8.27 12.92
CA MET A 217 -6.63 -9.65 13.14
C MET A 217 -6.13 -9.84 14.58
N PRO A 218 -6.59 -10.90 15.28
CA PRO A 218 -6.22 -11.14 16.67
C PRO A 218 -4.76 -11.57 16.80
N GLY A 219 -4.17 -11.26 17.96
CA GLY A 219 -2.85 -11.71 18.35
C GLY A 219 -1.99 -10.59 18.93
N MET A 220 -0.86 -10.99 19.52
CA MET A 220 0.11 -10.10 20.14
C MET A 220 1.20 -9.72 19.14
N PRO A 221 1.41 -8.42 18.83
CA PRO A 221 2.50 -7.98 17.97
C PRO A 221 3.88 -8.32 18.56
N LYS A 222 4.75 -8.88 17.72
CA LYS A 222 6.13 -9.24 18.06
C LYS A 222 7.09 -8.10 17.77
N ARG A 223 8.12 -7.96 18.62
CA ARG A 223 9.28 -7.09 18.38
C ARG A 223 10.40 -7.92 17.77
N PHE A 224 11.13 -7.35 16.81
CA PHE A 224 12.26 -8.00 16.16
C PHE A 224 13.53 -7.17 16.39
N ASP A 225 14.63 -7.84 16.74
CA ASP A 225 15.92 -7.18 17.02
C ASP A 225 16.55 -6.56 15.76
N SER A 226 16.09 -6.95 14.56
CA SER A 226 16.59 -6.52 13.25
C SER A 226 16.00 -5.20 12.74
N ASP A 227 15.39 -4.40 13.62
CA ASP A 227 14.81 -3.11 13.28
C ASP A 227 15.88 -1.99 13.11
N VAL A 228 17.17 -2.28 13.32
CA VAL A 228 18.27 -1.33 13.10
C VAL A 228 18.32 -0.90 11.63
N GLY A 229 18.16 0.40 11.38
CA GLY A 229 18.16 0.99 10.03
C GLY A 229 16.84 0.84 9.26
N ARG A 230 15.80 0.28 9.89
CA ARG A 230 14.43 0.29 9.34
C ARG A 230 13.69 1.57 9.76
N PRO A 231 12.69 1.99 8.98
CA PRO A 231 11.79 3.04 9.42
C PRO A 231 11.11 2.69 10.76
N PRO A 232 10.69 3.69 11.55
CA PRO A 232 10.05 3.45 12.84
C PRO A 232 8.78 2.64 12.68
N SER A 233 8.57 1.69 13.60
CA SER A 233 7.36 0.87 13.64
C SER A 233 6.12 1.73 13.92
N ARG A 234 5.08 1.60 13.08
CA ARG A 234 3.84 2.37 13.15
C ARG A 234 2.66 1.56 13.71
N ILE A 235 2.97 0.59 14.57
CA ILE A 235 1.97 -0.23 15.26
C ILE A 235 2.00 -0.04 16.78
N TRP A 236 0.84 -0.18 17.39
CA TRP A 236 0.66 -0.30 18.83
C TRP A 236 0.91 -1.74 19.29
N TYR A 237 1.75 -1.90 20.31
CA TYR A 237 2.13 -3.21 20.85
C TYR A 237 1.19 -3.63 22.00
N ALA A 238 -0.04 -4.01 21.64
CA ALA A 238 -0.99 -4.61 22.57
C ALA A 238 -1.77 -5.74 21.91
N ASP A 239 -2.20 -6.72 22.72
CA ASP A 239 -2.95 -7.87 22.24
C ASP A 239 -4.42 -7.50 21.96
N VAL A 240 -4.87 -7.78 20.75
CA VAL A 240 -6.26 -7.61 20.33
C VAL A 240 -7.20 -8.59 21.06
N ALA A 241 -6.73 -9.79 21.40
CA ALA A 241 -7.55 -10.83 22.05
C ALA A 241 -7.85 -10.53 23.53
N SER A 242 -7.01 -9.75 24.19
CA SER A 242 -7.14 -9.40 25.62
C SER A 242 -8.30 -8.44 25.97
N CYS A 243 -9.07 -8.01 24.98
CA CYS A 243 -10.00 -6.88 25.08
C CYS A 243 -11.44 -7.18 24.60
N ARG A 244 -11.77 -8.46 24.39
CA ARG A 244 -13.12 -8.93 24.04
C ARG A 244 -13.81 -9.57 25.24
#